data_AF-A0A5Q4EQ50-F1
#
_entry.id   AF-A0A5Q4EQ50-F1
#
_cell.length_a   1.000
_cell.length_b   1.000
_cell.length_c   1.000
_cell.angle_alpha   90.00
_cell.angle_beta   90.00
_cell.angle_gamma   90.00
#
_symmetry.space_group_name_H-M   'P 1'
#
loop_
_entity.id
_entity.type
_entity.pdbx_description
1 polymer ?
#
loop_
_entity_poly.entity_id
_entity_poly.type
_entity_poly.pdbx_seq_one_letter_code
_entity_poly.pdbx_strand_id
1 'polypeptide(L)'
;MRESEPHPAPRPDNTGEERAIMRTQRFKTGQAALLVAIIFAAAASVAGLGRHAGVANANQPAAGADITSYAIGYDVARDALAVLESEGVTFDAESMVRGFRDALAKRDARFSDIDMEAALTRLEREVSTRLAEERVKEDPVFRALAEENARKSGALLQRFSQREGAESIGAGVWRIVMNAGEGPPPGADDIVTISFSVANADGSIVAQRIGKQVRVSGMIDGGRRALERMSPGARWVIAIPAEQAFGIGGLAPDIGPNQALIVDCTLESVER
;
A
#
# COMPACT_ATOMS: atom_id res chain seq x y z
N MET A 1 55.63 39.25 -39.99
CA MET A 1 54.51 39.74 -39.15
C MET A 1 53.79 38.49 -38.63
N ARG A 2 53.65 38.38 -37.31
CA ARG A 2 53.04 37.25 -36.60
C ARG A 2 51.55 37.57 -36.39
N GLU A 3 50.65 36.70 -36.85
CA GLU A 3 49.21 36.71 -36.52
C GLU A 3 48.84 35.22 -36.32
N SER A 4 48.94 34.71 -35.08
CA SER A 4 47.90 34.63 -34.04
C SER A 4 46.92 33.48 -34.26
N GLU A 5 47.23 32.33 -33.65
CA GLU A 5 46.35 31.16 -33.53
C GLU A 5 45.06 31.49 -32.74
N PRO A 6 43.93 30.84 -33.04
CA PRO A 6 42.69 31.08 -32.33
C PRO A 6 42.68 30.41 -30.95
N HIS A 7 42.31 31.21 -29.95
CA HIS A 7 42.14 30.84 -28.54
C HIS A 7 40.95 29.86 -28.36
N PRO A 8 41.05 28.79 -27.54
CA PRO A 8 39.93 27.90 -27.29
C PRO A 8 38.89 28.55 -26.37
N ALA A 9 37.61 28.36 -26.71
CA ALA A 9 36.48 28.86 -25.94
C ALA A 9 36.46 28.31 -24.49
N PRO A 10 36.02 29.10 -23.50
CA PRO A 10 35.92 28.66 -22.12
C PRO A 10 34.85 27.57 -21.96
N ARG A 11 35.15 26.55 -21.15
CA ARG A 11 34.20 25.50 -20.75
C ARG A 11 33.11 26.11 -19.86
N PRO A 12 31.83 25.75 -20.00
CA PRO A 12 30.79 26.22 -19.10
C PRO A 12 31.02 25.68 -17.69
N ASP A 13 31.11 26.61 -16.74
CA ASP A 13 31.21 26.39 -15.30
C ASP A 13 29.86 25.90 -14.77
N ASN A 14 29.78 24.62 -14.41
CA ASN A 14 28.54 23.97 -13.97
C ASN A 14 28.23 24.16 -12.47
N THR A 15 28.93 25.07 -11.78
CA THR A 15 28.81 25.21 -10.32
C THR A 15 27.63 26.09 -9.87
N GLY A 16 26.91 26.72 -10.80
CA GLY A 16 25.70 27.50 -10.55
C GLY A 16 24.41 26.68 -10.49
N GLU A 17 24.28 25.66 -11.35
CA GLU A 17 23.07 24.81 -11.43
C GLU A 17 23.02 23.76 -10.30
N GLU A 18 24.17 23.22 -9.87
CA GLU A 18 24.22 22.30 -8.71
C GLU A 18 23.79 22.97 -7.39
N ARG A 19 23.98 24.29 -7.26
CA ARG A 19 23.52 25.06 -6.09
C ARG A 19 22.03 25.39 -6.14
N ALA A 20 21.40 25.34 -7.32
CA ALA A 20 19.96 25.49 -7.47
C ALA A 20 19.21 24.17 -7.16
N ILE A 21 19.84 23.01 -7.38
CA ILE A 21 19.26 21.68 -7.11
C ILE A 21 19.31 21.34 -5.62
N MET A 22 20.23 21.90 -4.84
CA MET A 22 20.32 21.66 -3.38
C MET A 22 19.39 22.53 -2.50
N ARG A 23 18.65 23.51 -3.06
CA ARG A 23 17.76 24.38 -2.27
C ARG A 23 16.30 23.94 -2.19
N THR A 24 15.94 22.82 -2.81
CA THR A 24 14.59 22.22 -2.70
C THR A 24 14.53 21.06 -1.71
N GLN A 25 15.64 20.76 -1.01
CA GLN A 25 15.62 19.94 0.20
C GLN A 25 15.24 20.77 1.44
N ARG A 26 13.97 21.19 1.49
CA ARG A 26 13.29 21.47 2.76
C ARG A 26 12.01 20.65 2.79
N PHE A 27 12.21 19.41 3.23
CA PHE A 27 11.27 18.54 3.92
C PHE A 27 10.03 19.30 4.45
N LYS A 28 8.93 19.26 3.69
CA LYS A 28 7.64 19.05 4.31
C LYS A 28 7.45 17.54 4.35
N THR A 29 7.68 17.00 5.54
CA THR A 29 7.36 15.64 5.95
C THR A 29 5.86 15.43 5.71
N GLY A 30 5.50 14.90 4.54
CA GLY A 30 4.20 14.31 4.30
C GLY A 30 4.16 12.98 5.03
N GLN A 31 3.82 13.01 6.32
CA GLN A 31 3.44 11.81 7.05
C GLN A 31 2.11 11.33 6.49
N ALA A 32 2.15 10.52 5.44
CA ALA A 32 1.09 9.57 5.11
C ALA A 32 1.64 8.16 5.39
N ALA A 33 2.09 7.95 6.62
CA ALA A 33 2.20 6.61 7.16
C ALA A 33 0.78 6.22 7.55
N LEU A 34 0.08 5.52 6.65
CA LEU A 34 -1.12 4.76 6.97
C LEU A 34 -0.68 3.63 7.92
N LEU A 35 -0.59 3.98 9.20
CA LEU A 35 -0.49 3.05 10.31
C LEU A 35 -1.82 3.18 11.05
N VAL A 36 -2.77 2.29 10.74
CA VAL A 36 -3.81 1.95 11.70
C VAL A 36 -3.14 1.13 12.80
N ALA A 37 -2.38 1.84 13.63
CA ALA A 37 -1.81 1.34 14.87
C ALA A 37 -2.44 2.16 16.01
N ILE A 38 -3.76 2.04 16.18
CA ILE A 38 -4.39 2.37 17.45
C ILE A 38 -4.41 1.08 18.26
N ILE A 39 -3.25 0.75 18.84
CA ILE A 39 -3.19 -0.13 20.02
C ILE A 39 -2.55 0.70 21.13
N PHE A 40 -3.42 1.11 22.05
CA PHE A 40 -3.18 1.72 23.35
C PHE A 40 -1.77 1.55 23.93
N ALA A 41 -1.03 2.65 24.04
CA ALA A 41 0.03 2.81 25.02
C ALA A 41 -0.46 3.76 26.14
N ALA A 42 -1.13 3.18 27.14
CA ALA A 42 -1.38 3.85 28.41
C ALA A 42 -1.21 2.84 29.55
N ALA A 43 0.05 2.46 29.82
CA ALA A 43 0.43 1.86 31.10
C ALA A 43 0.82 2.99 32.05
N ALA A 44 0.04 3.12 33.13
CA ALA A 44 0.11 4.19 34.13
C ALA A 44 1.47 4.27 34.85
N SER A 45 1.87 5.49 35.21
CA SER A 45 2.82 5.75 36.30
C SER A 45 2.17 6.68 37.31
N VAL A 46 1.40 6.11 38.24
CA VAL A 46 1.09 6.74 39.52
C VAL A 46 1.76 5.89 40.58
N ALA A 47 2.91 6.35 41.06
CA ALA A 47 3.59 5.78 42.21
C ALA A 47 3.48 6.77 43.38
N GLY A 48 2.86 6.32 44.48
CA GLY A 48 3.12 6.80 45.83
C GLY A 48 1.93 7.43 46.58
N LEU A 49 1.18 6.65 47.37
CA LEU A 49 1.40 6.48 48.82
C LEU A 49 0.40 5.47 49.39
N GLY A 50 0.89 4.53 50.22
CA GLY A 50 0.17 3.31 50.59
C GLY A 50 -0.87 3.42 51.70
N ARG A 51 -1.68 2.36 51.81
CA ARG A 51 -1.98 1.59 53.04
C ARG A 51 -2.87 0.38 52.72
N HIS A 52 -2.60 -0.72 53.42
CA HIS A 52 -3.20 -2.05 53.28
C HIS A 52 -4.73 -2.09 53.40
N ALA A 53 -5.40 -2.87 52.55
CA ALA A 53 -6.48 -3.81 52.92
C ALA A 53 -6.97 -4.61 51.71
N GLY A 54 -7.12 -5.93 51.88
CA GLY A 54 -7.96 -6.80 51.05
C GLY A 54 -7.26 -7.40 49.83
N VAL A 55 -7.22 -8.74 49.79
CA VAL A 55 -7.07 -9.48 48.53
C VAL A 55 -8.35 -9.20 47.72
N ALA A 56 -8.36 -8.08 47.01
CA ALA A 56 -9.39 -7.76 46.04
C ALA A 56 -9.17 -8.65 44.81
N ASN A 57 -10.23 -9.33 44.40
CA ASN A 57 -10.27 -10.05 43.14
C ASN A 57 -9.91 -9.05 42.02
N ALA A 58 -8.78 -9.24 41.33
CA ALA A 58 -8.21 -8.30 40.36
C ALA A 58 -9.07 -8.07 39.10
N ASN A 59 -10.30 -8.60 39.08
CA ASN A 59 -11.24 -8.61 37.95
C ASN A 59 -12.55 -7.85 38.23
N GLN A 60 -12.64 -7.05 39.30
CA GLN A 60 -13.78 -6.15 39.50
C GLN A 60 -13.36 -4.68 39.39
N PRO A 61 -14.06 -3.87 38.57
CA PRO A 61 -13.80 -2.45 38.50
C PRO A 61 -14.06 -1.80 39.87
N ALA A 62 -13.12 -0.97 40.34
CA ALA A 62 -13.29 -0.21 41.58
C ALA A 62 -14.48 0.75 41.51
N ALA A 63 -15.00 1.21 42.66
CA ALA A 63 -16.03 2.25 42.69
C ALA A 63 -15.51 3.53 41.99
N GLY A 64 -16.24 4.01 40.97
CA GLY A 64 -15.80 5.09 40.07
C GLY A 64 -15.18 4.61 38.75
N ALA A 65 -14.95 3.32 38.58
CA ALA A 65 -14.47 2.77 37.31
C ALA A 65 -15.49 2.90 36.17
N ASP A 66 -16.79 3.07 36.47
CA ASP A 66 -17.83 3.27 35.46
C ASP A 66 -17.59 4.56 34.65
N ILE A 67 -17.40 5.70 35.31
CA ILE A 67 -17.14 6.97 34.62
C ILE A 67 -15.77 6.96 33.92
N THR A 68 -14.75 6.33 34.50
CA THR A 68 -13.42 6.20 33.87
C THR A 68 -13.48 5.32 32.62
N SER A 69 -14.13 4.16 32.68
CA SER A 69 -14.29 3.27 31.53
C SER A 69 -15.15 3.89 30.44
N TYR A 70 -16.22 4.60 30.80
CA TYR A 70 -17.03 5.38 29.86
C TYR A 70 -16.21 6.47 29.16
N ALA A 71 -15.44 7.26 29.93
CA ALA A 71 -14.60 8.33 29.37
C ALA A 71 -13.57 7.79 28.37
N ILE A 72 -12.89 6.67 28.69
CA ILE A 72 -11.96 6.00 27.77
C ILE A 72 -12.67 5.60 26.47
N GLY A 73 -13.81 4.92 26.56
CA GLY A 73 -14.57 4.50 25.39
C GLY A 73 -15.05 5.67 24.54
N TYR A 74 -15.47 6.76 25.18
CA TYR A 74 -15.91 7.98 24.51
C TYR A 74 -14.76 8.69 23.78
N ASP A 75 -13.60 8.84 24.42
CA ASP A 75 -12.43 9.46 23.79
C ASP A 75 -11.94 8.64 22.58
N VAL A 76 -11.86 7.30 22.70
CA VAL A 76 -11.54 6.43 21.57
C VAL A 76 -12.53 6.60 20.42
N ALA A 77 -13.83 6.62 20.72
CA ALA A 77 -14.86 6.76 19.69
C ALA A 77 -14.79 8.14 19.00
N ARG A 78 -14.55 9.21 19.77
CA ARG A 78 -14.39 10.57 19.22
C ARG A 78 -13.17 10.66 18.31
N ASP A 79 -12.04 10.11 18.74
CA ASP A 79 -10.80 10.17 17.97
C ASP A 79 -10.93 9.32 16.69
N ALA A 80 -11.56 8.15 16.76
CA ALA A 80 -11.87 7.32 15.60
C ALA A 80 -12.83 8.04 14.62
N LEU A 81 -13.86 8.69 15.13
CA LEU A 81 -14.81 9.46 14.32
C LEU A 81 -14.10 10.61 13.58
N ALA A 82 -13.25 11.37 14.27
CA ALA A 82 -12.53 12.48 13.67
C ALA A 82 -11.66 12.04 12.49
N VAL A 83 -10.99 10.89 12.60
CA VAL A 83 -10.19 10.30 11.50
C VAL A 83 -11.09 9.85 10.36
N LEU A 84 -12.17 9.12 10.64
CA LEU A 84 -13.08 8.64 9.59
C LEU A 84 -13.74 9.80 8.84
N GLU A 85 -14.12 10.87 9.53
CA GLU A 85 -14.69 12.08 8.93
C GLU A 85 -13.66 12.87 8.12
N SER A 86 -12.44 13.06 8.65
CA SER A 86 -11.38 13.75 7.90
C SER A 86 -11.01 13.02 6.62
N GLU A 87 -11.06 11.68 6.68
CA GLU A 87 -10.82 10.81 5.55
C GLU A 87 -12.10 10.52 4.76
N GLY A 88 -13.25 11.17 5.01
CA GLY A 88 -14.49 10.99 4.25
C GLY A 88 -15.01 9.54 4.16
N VAL A 89 -14.72 8.71 5.15
CA VAL A 89 -15.11 7.31 5.23
C VAL A 89 -16.53 7.19 5.78
N THR A 90 -17.41 6.51 5.04
CA THR A 90 -18.72 6.11 5.54
C THR A 90 -18.63 4.82 6.32
N PHE A 91 -19.28 4.73 7.48
CA PHE A 91 -19.27 3.53 8.32
C PHE A 91 -20.63 3.29 8.97
N ASP A 92 -20.89 2.03 9.35
CA ASP A 92 -22.06 1.65 10.13
C ASP A 92 -21.72 1.66 11.62
N ALA A 93 -22.27 2.64 12.35
CA ALA A 93 -21.96 2.84 13.76
C ALA A 93 -22.32 1.63 14.62
N GLU A 94 -23.45 0.96 14.32
CA GLU A 94 -23.87 -0.23 15.07
C GLU A 94 -22.89 -1.40 14.91
N SER A 95 -22.46 -1.69 13.67
CA SER A 95 -21.48 -2.73 13.38
C SER A 95 -20.11 -2.40 13.99
N MET A 96 -19.69 -1.14 13.96
CA MET A 96 -18.43 -0.71 14.57
C MET A 96 -18.46 -0.91 16.10
N VAL A 97 -19.53 -0.46 16.76
CA VAL A 97 -19.72 -0.66 18.21
C VAL A 97 -19.81 -2.14 18.55
N ARG A 98 -20.47 -2.95 17.71
CA ARG A 98 -20.52 -4.41 17.90
C ARG A 98 -19.14 -5.05 17.80
N GLY A 99 -18.37 -4.72 16.76
CA GLY A 99 -17.00 -5.22 16.59
C GLY A 99 -16.11 -4.85 17.79
N PHE A 100 -16.19 -3.61 18.25
CA PHE A 100 -15.47 -3.15 19.45
C PHE A 100 -15.88 -3.93 20.71
N ARG A 101 -17.18 -4.17 20.93
CA ARG A 101 -17.68 -4.96 22.05
C ARG A 101 -17.30 -6.43 21.98
N ASP A 102 -17.27 -7.02 20.78
CA ASP A 102 -16.88 -8.41 20.58
C ASP A 102 -15.37 -8.57 20.89
N ALA A 103 -14.53 -7.64 20.42
CA ALA A 103 -13.10 -7.60 20.72
C ALA A 103 -12.79 -7.43 22.22
N LEU A 104 -13.43 -6.47 22.89
CA LEU A 104 -13.26 -6.27 24.35
C LEU A 104 -13.69 -7.49 25.16
N ALA A 105 -14.75 -8.17 24.72
CA ALA A 105 -15.25 -9.38 25.35
C ALA A 105 -14.43 -10.63 24.98
N LYS A 106 -13.39 -10.51 24.14
CA LYS A 106 -12.61 -11.63 23.58
C LYS A 106 -13.50 -12.70 22.95
N ARG A 107 -14.60 -12.27 22.33
CA ARG A 107 -15.48 -13.13 21.55
C ARG A 107 -14.89 -13.30 20.16
N ASP A 108 -15.18 -14.44 19.54
CA ASP A 108 -14.82 -14.67 18.15
C ASP A 108 -15.47 -13.59 17.27
N ALA A 109 -14.70 -13.09 16.30
CA ALA A 109 -15.19 -12.10 15.36
C ALA A 109 -16.37 -12.66 14.55
N ARG A 110 -17.33 -11.79 14.23
CA ARG A 110 -18.48 -12.16 13.39
C ARG A 110 -18.06 -12.58 11.97
N PHE A 111 -16.98 -11.99 11.48
CA PHE A 111 -16.42 -12.23 10.15
C PHE A 111 -15.07 -12.92 10.31
N SER A 112 -14.67 -13.67 9.28
CA SER A 112 -13.34 -14.27 9.26
C SER A 112 -12.27 -13.18 9.20
N ASP A 113 -11.06 -13.48 9.69
CA ASP A 113 -9.92 -12.57 9.59
C ASP A 113 -9.64 -12.19 8.12
N ILE A 114 -9.87 -13.12 7.19
CA ILE A 114 -9.70 -12.92 5.74
C ILE A 114 -10.71 -11.87 5.22
N ASP A 115 -11.98 -11.99 5.60
CA ASP A 115 -13.01 -11.04 5.15
C ASP A 115 -12.77 -9.64 5.71
N MET A 116 -12.30 -9.56 6.97
CA MET A 116 -11.97 -8.28 7.61
C MET A 116 -10.73 -7.64 6.98
N GLU A 117 -9.66 -8.40 6.75
CA GLU A 117 -8.46 -7.93 6.05
C GLU A 117 -8.82 -7.41 4.65
N ALA A 118 -9.59 -8.19 3.88
CA ALA A 118 -10.05 -7.79 2.56
C ALA A 118 -10.93 -6.53 2.59
N ALA A 119 -11.77 -6.36 3.62
CA ALA A 119 -12.59 -5.16 3.79
C ALA A 119 -11.74 -3.92 4.07
N LEU A 120 -10.74 -4.03 4.95
CA LEU A 120 -9.82 -2.94 5.26
C LEU A 120 -8.99 -2.56 4.03
N THR A 121 -8.41 -3.53 3.31
CA THR A 121 -7.65 -3.24 2.07
C THR A 121 -8.50 -2.54 1.01
N ARG A 122 -9.79 -2.89 0.89
CA ARG A 122 -10.71 -2.16 -0.02
C ARG A 122 -10.91 -0.72 0.43
N LEU A 123 -11.16 -0.51 1.73
CA LEU A 123 -11.35 0.82 2.29
C LEU A 123 -10.12 1.71 2.07
N GLU A 124 -8.91 1.20 2.35
CA GLU A 124 -7.66 1.93 2.15
C GLU A 124 -7.48 2.39 0.70
N ARG A 125 -7.83 1.52 -0.26
CA ARG A 125 -7.79 1.83 -1.69
C ARG A 125 -8.80 2.90 -2.08
N GLU A 126 -10.02 2.84 -1.55
CA GLU A 126 -11.08 3.83 -1.80
C GLU A 126 -10.68 5.21 -1.27
N VAL A 127 -10.17 5.29 -0.04
CA VAL A 127 -9.65 6.53 0.56
C VAL A 127 -8.50 7.09 -0.26
N SER A 128 -7.49 6.27 -0.57
CA SER A 128 -6.33 6.67 -1.38
C SER A 128 -6.74 7.21 -2.76
N THR A 129 -7.68 6.52 -3.42
CA THR A 129 -8.21 6.93 -4.73
C THR A 129 -8.88 8.29 -4.64
N ARG A 130 -9.78 8.49 -3.68
CA ARG A 130 -10.50 9.76 -3.52
C ARG A 130 -9.57 10.93 -3.21
N LEU A 131 -8.63 10.76 -2.27
CA LEU A 131 -7.66 11.80 -1.96
C LEU A 131 -6.80 12.17 -3.17
N ALA A 132 -6.41 11.18 -3.97
CA ALA A 132 -5.67 11.44 -5.20
C ALA A 132 -6.53 12.15 -6.26
N GLU A 133 -7.81 11.80 -6.40
CA GLU A 133 -8.73 12.51 -7.29
C GLU A 133 -8.97 13.97 -6.89
N GLU A 134 -9.07 14.25 -5.59
CA GLU A 134 -9.11 15.60 -5.05
C GLU A 134 -7.81 16.34 -5.36
N ARG A 135 -6.67 15.69 -5.13
CA ARG A 135 -5.36 16.26 -5.44
C ARG A 135 -5.17 16.55 -6.93
N VAL A 136 -5.71 15.74 -7.85
CA VAL A 136 -5.71 16.03 -9.29
C VAL A 136 -6.45 17.35 -9.60
N LYS A 137 -7.52 17.67 -8.86
CA LYS A 137 -8.28 18.91 -9.07
C LYS A 137 -7.51 20.14 -8.55
N GLU A 138 -6.83 19.99 -7.42
CA GLU A 138 -6.22 21.10 -6.69
C GLU A 138 -4.76 21.38 -7.03
N ASP A 139 -3.99 20.34 -7.41
CA ASP A 139 -2.54 20.41 -7.64
C ASP A 139 -2.23 20.16 -9.13
N PRO A 140 -1.91 21.23 -9.92
CA PRO A 140 -1.58 21.10 -11.33
C PRO A 140 -0.35 20.23 -11.60
N VAL A 141 0.61 20.17 -10.67
CA VAL A 141 1.82 19.35 -10.82
C VAL A 141 1.45 17.87 -10.68
N PHE A 142 0.63 17.53 -9.68
CA PHE A 142 0.13 16.17 -9.50
C PHE A 142 -0.71 15.71 -10.69
N ARG A 143 -1.60 16.58 -11.21
CA ARG A 143 -2.39 16.30 -12.41
C ARG A 143 -1.51 16.02 -13.64
N ALA A 144 -0.54 16.88 -13.91
CA ALA A 144 0.36 16.68 -15.06
C ALA A 144 1.15 15.36 -14.93
N LEU A 145 1.59 15.02 -13.71
CA LEU A 145 2.23 13.73 -13.44
C LEU A 145 1.30 12.54 -13.67
N ALA A 146 0.05 12.62 -13.22
CA ALA A 146 -0.96 11.57 -13.43
C ALA A 146 -1.29 11.35 -14.91
N GLU A 147 -1.39 12.43 -15.69
CA GLU A 147 -1.61 12.38 -17.15
C GLU A 147 -0.39 11.80 -17.88
N GLU A 148 0.83 12.23 -17.51
CA GLU A 148 2.06 11.71 -18.09
C GLU A 148 2.22 10.21 -17.81
N ASN A 149 1.99 9.79 -16.56
CA ASN A 149 2.04 8.40 -16.16
C ASN A 149 0.98 7.58 -16.90
N ALA A 150 -0.27 8.03 -16.98
CA ALA A 150 -1.32 7.34 -17.74
C ALA A 150 -0.91 7.11 -19.20
N ARG A 151 -0.32 8.13 -19.85
CA ARG A 151 0.20 8.01 -21.23
C ARG A 151 1.34 6.99 -21.34
N LYS A 152 2.31 7.04 -20.43
CA LYS A 152 3.44 6.09 -20.40
C LYS A 152 2.97 4.66 -20.14
N SER A 153 2.05 4.48 -19.19
CA SER A 153 1.39 3.22 -18.86
C SER A 153 0.66 2.63 -20.06
N GLY A 154 -0.14 3.43 -20.77
CA GLY A 154 -0.84 2.99 -21.98
C GLY A 154 0.13 2.52 -23.06
N ALA A 155 1.21 3.28 -23.31
CA ALA A 155 2.23 2.90 -24.29
C ALA A 155 2.98 1.62 -23.89
N LEU A 156 3.29 1.45 -22.59
CA LEU A 156 3.90 0.23 -22.05
C LEU A 156 3.00 -0.99 -22.31
N LEU A 157 1.73 -0.93 -21.93
CA LEU A 157 0.78 -2.03 -22.07
C LEU A 157 0.57 -2.40 -23.55
N GLN A 158 0.44 -1.40 -24.44
CA GLN A 158 0.34 -1.64 -25.88
C GLN A 158 1.58 -2.37 -26.40
N ARG A 159 2.78 -1.89 -26.07
CA ARG A 159 4.03 -2.54 -26.49
C ARG A 159 4.17 -3.93 -25.90
N PHE A 160 3.74 -4.15 -24.67
CA PHE A 160 3.78 -5.46 -24.04
C PHE A 160 2.87 -6.46 -24.75
N SER A 161 1.64 -6.06 -25.10
CA SER A 161 0.67 -6.92 -25.80
C SER A 161 1.12 -7.37 -27.19
N GLN A 162 2.10 -6.69 -27.78
CA GLN A 162 2.66 -7.02 -29.10
C GLN A 162 3.90 -7.91 -29.02
N ARG A 163 4.38 -8.23 -27.81
CA ARG A 163 5.55 -9.11 -27.64
C ARG A 163 5.17 -10.56 -27.96
N GLU A 164 6.14 -11.30 -28.44
CA GLU A 164 6.00 -12.75 -28.64
C GLU A 164 5.65 -13.43 -27.31
N GLY A 165 4.67 -14.32 -27.34
CA GLY A 165 4.17 -15.02 -26.14
C GLY A 165 3.31 -14.16 -25.20
N ALA A 166 2.97 -12.92 -25.56
CA ALA A 166 2.07 -12.10 -24.77
C ALA A 166 0.62 -12.59 -24.86
N GLU A 167 0.03 -12.90 -23.70
CA GLU A 167 -1.32 -13.40 -23.57
C GLU A 167 -2.12 -12.57 -22.57
N SER A 168 -3.36 -12.21 -22.93
CA SER A 168 -4.25 -11.53 -21.99
C SER A 168 -4.82 -12.53 -20.99
N ILE A 169 -4.83 -12.14 -19.72
CA ILE A 169 -5.45 -12.92 -18.64
C ILE A 169 -6.70 -12.23 -18.05
N GLY A 170 -7.22 -11.24 -18.77
CA GLY A 170 -8.42 -10.46 -18.43
C GLY A 170 -8.11 -9.17 -17.66
N ALA A 171 -9.09 -8.25 -17.65
CA ALA A 171 -9.01 -6.93 -16.99
C ALA A 171 -7.79 -6.07 -17.43
N GLY A 172 -7.35 -6.21 -18.68
CA GLY A 172 -6.18 -5.50 -19.21
C GLY A 172 -4.84 -6.02 -18.71
N VAL A 173 -4.82 -7.10 -17.90
CA VAL A 173 -3.59 -7.77 -17.47
C VAL A 173 -3.07 -8.68 -18.57
N TRP A 174 -1.76 -8.63 -18.82
CA TRP A 174 -1.07 -9.46 -19.79
C TRP A 174 0.04 -10.25 -19.11
N ARG A 175 0.38 -11.42 -19.64
CA ARG A 175 1.51 -12.23 -19.20
C ARG A 175 2.36 -12.69 -20.38
N ILE A 176 3.59 -13.06 -20.11
CA ILE A 176 4.43 -13.93 -20.95
C ILE A 176 4.97 -15.02 -20.04
N VAL A 177 4.78 -16.29 -20.43
CA VAL A 177 5.23 -17.45 -19.66
C VAL A 177 6.70 -17.71 -19.97
N MET A 178 7.59 -17.59 -18.98
CA MET A 178 9.01 -17.94 -19.11
C MET A 178 9.26 -19.39 -18.71
N ASN A 179 8.55 -19.85 -17.66
CA ASN A 179 8.48 -21.24 -17.23
C ASN A 179 7.03 -21.51 -16.80
N ALA A 180 6.45 -22.63 -17.24
CA ALA A 180 5.08 -23.00 -16.94
C ALA A 180 4.90 -23.52 -15.51
N GLY A 181 5.95 -24.09 -14.89
CA GLY A 181 5.82 -24.81 -13.63
C GLY A 181 4.96 -26.07 -13.75
N GLU A 182 4.72 -26.73 -12.63
CA GLU A 182 3.93 -27.97 -12.56
C GLU A 182 3.04 -28.01 -11.31
N GLY A 183 1.88 -28.66 -11.43
CA GLY A 183 0.91 -28.82 -10.36
C GLY A 183 -0.25 -27.82 -10.41
N PRO A 184 -1.21 -27.93 -9.46
CA PRO A 184 -2.38 -27.07 -9.44
C PRO A 184 -2.00 -25.65 -9.01
N PRO A 185 -2.56 -24.61 -9.64
CA PRO A 185 -2.39 -23.23 -9.17
C PRO A 185 -3.02 -23.05 -7.77
N PRO A 186 -2.58 -22.02 -7.02
CA PRO A 186 -3.13 -21.70 -5.71
C PRO A 186 -4.57 -21.15 -5.80
N GLY A 187 -5.37 -21.40 -4.77
CA GLY A 187 -6.62 -20.70 -4.49
C GLY A 187 -6.40 -19.35 -3.82
N ALA A 188 -7.49 -18.59 -3.61
CA ALA A 188 -7.43 -17.26 -3.00
C ALA A 188 -6.93 -17.28 -1.53
N ASP A 189 -7.21 -18.35 -0.79
CA ASP A 189 -6.87 -18.46 0.63
C ASP A 189 -5.49 -19.09 0.87
N ASP A 190 -4.88 -19.65 -0.17
CA ASP A 190 -3.57 -20.29 -0.10
C ASP A 190 -2.47 -19.26 0.22
N ILE A 191 -1.44 -19.73 0.92
CA ILE A 191 -0.19 -18.99 1.14
C ILE A 191 0.81 -19.44 0.08
N VAL A 192 1.46 -18.49 -0.58
CA VAL A 192 2.44 -18.78 -1.61
C VAL A 192 3.79 -18.15 -1.29
N THR A 193 4.86 -18.83 -1.69
CA THR A 193 6.21 -18.27 -1.65
C THR A 193 6.56 -17.76 -3.04
N ILE A 194 6.85 -16.47 -3.17
CA ILE A 194 7.16 -15.82 -4.44
C ILE A 194 8.49 -15.08 -4.41
N SER A 195 9.19 -15.10 -5.53
CA SER A 195 10.32 -14.24 -5.84
C SER A 195 9.95 -13.32 -6.98
N PHE A 196 10.10 -12.01 -6.80
CA PHE A 196 9.64 -11.05 -7.80
C PHE A 196 10.48 -9.78 -7.90
N SER A 197 10.39 -9.13 -9.06
CA SER A 197 10.84 -7.76 -9.31
C SER A 197 9.69 -6.98 -9.97
N VAL A 198 9.42 -5.79 -9.46
CA VAL A 198 8.41 -4.86 -9.98
C VAL A 198 9.11 -3.62 -10.52
N ALA A 199 8.75 -3.25 -11.75
CA ALA A 199 9.19 -2.02 -12.38
C ALA A 199 8.01 -1.15 -12.82
N ASN A 200 8.18 0.17 -12.73
CA ASN A 200 7.27 1.15 -13.30
C ASN A 200 7.38 1.18 -14.83
N ALA A 201 6.48 1.93 -15.49
CA ALA A 201 6.45 2.06 -16.94
C ALA A 201 7.73 2.71 -17.54
N ASP A 202 8.53 3.40 -16.74
CA ASP A 202 9.83 3.98 -17.12
C ASP A 202 11.01 2.98 -16.95
N GLY A 203 10.75 1.79 -16.41
CA GLY A 203 11.74 0.75 -16.14
C GLY A 203 12.39 0.83 -14.75
N SER A 204 12.04 1.83 -13.93
CA SER A 204 12.56 1.96 -12.56
C SER A 204 12.06 0.81 -11.69
N ILE A 205 12.97 0.08 -11.06
CA ILE A 205 12.63 -1.01 -10.12
C ILE A 205 12.15 -0.39 -8.80
N VAL A 206 10.90 -0.67 -8.44
CA VAL A 206 10.26 -0.15 -7.21
C VAL A 206 10.22 -1.17 -6.09
N ALA A 207 10.27 -2.46 -6.43
CA ALA A 207 10.30 -3.53 -5.44
C ALA A 207 11.02 -4.76 -5.99
N GLN A 208 11.78 -5.42 -5.12
CA GLN A 208 12.40 -6.70 -5.42
C GLN A 208 12.51 -7.52 -4.15
N ARG A 209 11.98 -8.74 -4.14
CA ARG A 209 12.01 -9.65 -2.98
C ARG A 209 12.24 -11.08 -3.45
N ILE A 210 12.88 -11.88 -2.60
CA ILE A 210 13.15 -13.29 -2.82
C ILE A 210 12.49 -14.07 -1.70
N GLY A 211 11.81 -15.17 -2.02
CA GLY A 211 11.21 -16.07 -1.03
C GLY A 211 10.15 -15.41 -0.13
N LYS A 212 9.41 -14.43 -0.64
CA LYS A 212 8.39 -13.71 0.15
C LYS A 212 7.13 -14.57 0.25
N GLN A 213 6.74 -14.90 1.47
CA GLN A 213 5.42 -15.49 1.72
C GLN A 213 4.32 -14.44 1.67
N VAL A 214 3.27 -14.71 0.91
CA VAL A 214 2.08 -13.85 0.80
C VAL A 214 0.83 -14.71 0.70
N ARG A 215 -0.29 -14.22 1.21
CA ARG A 215 -1.61 -14.80 0.93
C ARG A 215 -2.11 -14.29 -0.42
N VAL A 216 -2.68 -15.18 -1.25
CA VAL A 216 -3.14 -14.81 -2.60
C VAL A 216 -4.23 -13.74 -2.58
N SER A 217 -5.16 -13.81 -1.63
CA SER A 217 -6.24 -12.83 -1.45
C SER A 217 -5.75 -11.43 -1.07
N GLY A 218 -4.60 -11.32 -0.39
CA GLY A 218 -3.98 -10.05 0.00
C GLY A 218 -3.19 -9.35 -1.12
N MET A 219 -3.10 -9.95 -2.31
CA MET A 219 -2.41 -9.37 -3.45
C MET A 219 -3.29 -8.36 -4.20
N ILE A 220 -2.66 -7.38 -4.87
CA ILE A 220 -3.34 -6.50 -5.83
C ILE A 220 -4.08 -7.32 -6.89
N ASP A 221 -5.18 -6.80 -7.42
CA ASP A 221 -6.12 -7.56 -8.24
C ASP A 221 -5.46 -8.22 -9.47
N GLY A 222 -4.52 -7.53 -10.12
CA GLY A 222 -3.75 -8.09 -11.24
C GLY A 222 -2.75 -9.17 -10.82
N GLY A 223 -2.15 -9.05 -9.63
CA GLY A 223 -1.24 -10.05 -9.06
C GLY A 223 -1.98 -11.31 -8.65
N ARG A 224 -3.11 -11.17 -7.94
CA ARG A 224 -4.01 -12.29 -7.58
C ARG A 224 -4.44 -13.06 -8.83
N ARG A 225 -4.94 -12.34 -9.84
CA ARG A 225 -5.36 -12.89 -11.14
C ARG A 225 -4.27 -13.69 -11.86
N ALA A 226 -3.01 -13.30 -11.69
CA ALA A 226 -1.88 -14.03 -12.24
C ALA A 226 -1.54 -15.27 -11.40
N LEU A 227 -1.42 -15.12 -10.08
CA LEU A 227 -1.07 -16.20 -9.16
C LEU A 227 -2.07 -17.35 -9.19
N GLU A 228 -3.37 -17.07 -9.22
CA GLU A 228 -4.44 -18.08 -9.36
C GLU A 228 -4.39 -18.88 -10.69
N ARG A 229 -3.46 -18.54 -11.58
CA ARG A 229 -3.20 -19.25 -12.84
C ARG A 229 -1.76 -19.72 -13.00
N MET A 230 -0.89 -19.39 -12.05
CA MET A 230 0.50 -19.84 -12.04
C MET A 230 0.60 -21.18 -11.32
N SER A 231 1.21 -22.16 -11.96
CA SER A 231 1.58 -23.41 -11.29
C SER A 231 2.83 -23.20 -10.41
N PRO A 232 3.01 -23.97 -9.34
CA PRO A 232 4.28 -24.00 -8.60
C PRO A 232 5.49 -24.21 -9.54
N GLY A 233 6.56 -23.46 -9.32
CA GLY A 233 7.75 -23.39 -10.19
C GLY A 233 7.60 -22.50 -11.43
N ALA A 234 6.41 -21.95 -11.70
CA ALA A 234 6.20 -21.07 -12.85
C ALA A 234 6.95 -19.75 -12.67
N ARG A 235 7.48 -19.23 -13.78
CA ARG A 235 8.02 -17.86 -13.86
C ARG A 235 7.36 -17.11 -15.00
N TRP A 236 6.68 -16.02 -14.70
CA TRP A 236 6.01 -15.17 -15.68
C TRP A 236 6.52 -13.75 -15.60
N VAL A 237 6.52 -13.08 -16.75
CA VAL A 237 6.58 -11.61 -16.80
C VAL A 237 5.16 -11.12 -17.04
N ILE A 238 4.67 -10.22 -16.20
CA ILE A 238 3.27 -9.79 -16.14
C ILE A 238 3.22 -8.28 -16.32
N ALA A 239 2.33 -7.77 -17.18
CA ALA A 239 2.02 -6.36 -17.27
C ALA A 239 0.66 -6.09 -16.64
N ILE A 240 0.65 -5.23 -15.61
CA ILE A 240 -0.53 -4.94 -14.79
C ILE A 240 -0.91 -3.46 -15.01
N PRO A 241 -2.11 -3.16 -15.55
CA PRO A 241 -2.59 -1.79 -15.67
C PRO A 241 -2.83 -1.17 -14.29
N ALA A 242 -2.82 0.17 -14.21
CA ALA A 242 -2.90 0.89 -12.94
C ALA A 242 -4.16 0.50 -12.15
N GLU A 243 -5.29 0.32 -12.82
CA GLU A 243 -6.59 -0.04 -12.23
C GLU A 243 -6.60 -1.46 -11.63
N GLN A 244 -5.64 -2.31 -12.00
CA GLN A 244 -5.43 -3.64 -11.41
C GLN A 244 -4.26 -3.65 -10.41
N ALA A 245 -3.69 -2.47 -10.13
CA ALA A 245 -2.61 -2.23 -9.18
C ALA A 245 -3.04 -1.16 -8.14
N PHE A 246 -2.51 0.07 -8.26
CA PHE A 246 -2.69 1.15 -7.28
C PHE A 246 -3.48 2.37 -7.82
N GLY A 247 -3.92 2.32 -9.08
CA GLY A 247 -4.77 3.32 -9.72
C GLY A 247 -4.20 4.74 -9.66
N ILE A 248 -5.10 5.72 -9.54
CA ILE A 248 -4.75 7.14 -9.37
C ILE A 248 -4.10 7.41 -8.00
N GLY A 249 -4.42 6.60 -6.99
CA GLY A 249 -3.81 6.69 -5.65
C GLY A 249 -2.31 6.48 -5.66
N GLY A 250 -1.83 5.55 -6.49
CA GLY A 250 -0.43 5.14 -6.49
C GLY A 250 -0.01 4.48 -5.17
N LEU A 251 1.29 4.28 -4.99
CA LEU A 251 1.90 3.85 -3.73
C LEU A 251 3.18 4.66 -3.50
N ALA A 252 3.02 5.82 -2.85
CA ALA A 252 4.11 6.75 -2.61
C ALA A 252 5.19 6.14 -1.67
N PRO A 253 6.48 6.50 -1.86
CA PRO A 253 6.99 7.40 -2.89
C PRO A 253 7.28 6.72 -4.24
N ASP A 254 7.23 5.38 -4.32
CA ASP A 254 7.86 4.63 -5.41
C ASP A 254 6.96 4.44 -6.64
N ILE A 255 5.64 4.35 -6.46
CA ILE A 255 4.67 4.16 -7.53
C ILE A 255 3.77 5.40 -7.62
N GLY A 256 3.87 6.09 -8.75
CA GLY A 256 3.10 7.31 -9.00
C GLY A 256 1.62 7.05 -9.35
N PRO A 257 0.82 8.11 -9.47
CA PRO A 257 -0.56 8.02 -9.95
C PRO A 257 -0.62 7.40 -11.35
N ASN A 258 -1.62 6.55 -11.61
CA ASN A 258 -1.89 5.92 -12.90
C ASN A 258 -0.70 5.14 -13.50
N GLN A 259 0.17 4.59 -12.66
CA GLN A 259 1.30 3.78 -13.13
C GLN A 259 0.92 2.30 -13.30
N ALA A 260 1.13 1.81 -14.52
CA ALA A 260 1.17 0.39 -14.82
C ALA A 260 2.50 -0.21 -14.37
N LEU A 261 2.47 -1.49 -14.03
CA LEU A 261 3.60 -2.24 -13.50
C LEU A 261 4.01 -3.37 -14.43
N ILE A 262 5.31 -3.60 -14.57
CA ILE A 262 5.86 -4.86 -15.08
C ILE A 262 6.36 -5.67 -13.88
N VAL A 263 5.89 -6.90 -13.77
CA VAL A 263 6.25 -7.81 -12.68
C VAL A 263 6.89 -9.06 -13.27
N ASP A 264 8.17 -9.28 -12.99
CA ASP A 264 8.80 -10.59 -13.19
C ASP A 264 8.62 -11.38 -11.91
N CYS A 265 7.83 -12.45 -11.94
CA CYS A 265 7.42 -13.22 -10.78
C CYS A 265 7.71 -14.70 -10.99
N THR A 266 8.31 -15.32 -9.98
CA THR A 266 8.43 -16.77 -9.83
C THR A 266 7.57 -17.22 -8.66
N LEU A 267 6.67 -18.16 -8.89
CA LEU A 267 5.93 -18.86 -7.85
C LEU A 267 6.76 -20.08 -7.42
N GLU A 268 7.32 -20.07 -6.22
CA GLU A 268 8.22 -21.13 -5.74
C GLU A 268 7.44 -22.31 -5.14
N SER A 269 6.48 -22.01 -4.27
CA SER A 269 5.69 -23.02 -3.58
C SER A 269 4.31 -22.49 -3.19
N VAL A 270 3.39 -23.43 -2.93
CA VAL A 270 2.02 -23.20 -2.48
C VAL A 270 1.79 -24.02 -1.21
N GLU A 271 1.34 -23.36 -0.16
CA GLU A 271 0.88 -23.90 1.12
C GLU A 271 -0.64 -23.72 1.19
N ARG A 272 -1.36 -24.83 1.39
CA ARG A 272 -2.82 -24.93 1.32
C ARG A 272 -3.41 -25.22 2.68
#